data_AF-A0A2G6C2I3-F1
#
_entry.id   AF-A0A2G6C2I3-F1
#
_cell.length_a   1.000
_cell.length_b   1.000
_cell.length_c   1.000
_cell.angle_alpha   90.00
_cell.angle_beta   90.00
_cell.angle_gamma   90.00
#
_symmetry.space_group_name_H-M   'P 1'
#
loop_
_entity.id
_entity.type
_entity.pdbx_description
1 polymer ?
#
loop_
_entity_poly.entity_id
_entity_poly.type
_entity_poly.pdbx_seq_one_letter_code
_entity_poly.pdbx_strand_id
1 'polypeptide(L)'
;MESQLGTLAAKLATVIATNTATVISDRVKTAHANNNKDKTIAALEEIINDQVSDKNELIRIAQAYEQEFVTQKITEKDLEYITNSILPLVEKMLPGDKVTAGQIESLLSVETLTIMQLLGFNYKRAIGEPLTILLQKTIESKMPTDSTISQKLQLAIIELARDPEASKRYEALTGIKLFTSSAQ
;
A
#
# COMPACT_ATOMS: atom_id res chain seq x y z
N MET A 1 5.00 0.94 6.35
CA MET A 1 5.54 0.99 4.97
C MET A 1 7.07 1.01 4.97
N GLU A 2 7.77 1.83 5.78
CA GLU A 2 9.25 1.76 5.90
C GLU A 2 9.79 0.38 6.30
N SER A 3 9.04 -0.40 7.09
CA SER A 3 9.47 -1.72 7.57
C SER A 3 9.64 -2.77 6.47
N GLN A 4 8.82 -2.77 5.42
CA GLN A 4 8.87 -3.80 4.38
C GLN A 4 10.05 -3.59 3.43
N LEU A 5 10.32 -2.35 3.02
CA LEU A 5 11.46 -2.00 2.17
C LEU A 5 12.80 -2.28 2.88
N GLY A 6 12.87 -1.99 4.18
CA GLY A 6 14.04 -2.31 5.00
C GLY A 6 14.32 -3.82 5.10
N THR A 7 13.28 -4.64 5.30
CA THR A 7 13.44 -6.10 5.29
C THR A 7 13.85 -6.65 3.93
N LEU A 8 13.35 -6.05 2.84
CA LEU A 8 13.69 -6.46 1.48
C LEU A 8 15.15 -6.12 1.15
N ALA A 9 15.61 -4.94 1.57
CA ALA A 9 17.00 -4.52 1.43
C ALA A 9 17.96 -5.41 2.23
N ALA A 10 17.60 -5.79 3.46
CA ALA A 10 18.39 -6.69 4.28
C ALA A 10 18.53 -8.08 3.63
N LYS A 11 17.43 -8.65 3.12
CA LYS A 11 17.44 -9.93 2.39
C LYS A 11 18.29 -9.86 1.11
N LEU A 12 18.16 -8.78 0.35
CA LEU A 12 18.98 -8.56 -0.85
C LEU A 12 20.47 -8.52 -0.51
N ALA A 13 20.84 -7.77 0.53
CA ALA A 13 22.22 -7.68 0.99
C ALA A 13 22.78 -9.05 1.40
N THR A 14 21.99 -9.86 2.11
CA THR A 14 22.38 -11.24 2.46
C THR A 14 22.64 -12.09 1.22
N VAL A 15 21.72 -12.12 0.25
CA VAL A 15 21.88 -12.95 -0.97
C VAL A 15 23.06 -12.48 -1.82
N ILE A 16 23.29 -11.18 -1.94
CA ILE A 16 24.46 -10.65 -2.66
C ILE A 16 25.76 -11.07 -1.97
N ALA A 17 25.83 -10.99 -0.63
CA ALA A 17 27.03 -11.31 0.13
C ALA A 17 27.44 -12.78 -0.03
N THR A 18 26.48 -13.70 -0.04
CA THR A 18 26.73 -15.15 -0.16
C THR A 18 27.04 -15.59 -1.59
N ASN A 19 26.64 -14.80 -2.59
CA ASN A 19 26.71 -15.18 -4.01
C ASN A 19 27.71 -14.35 -4.82
N THR A 20 28.68 -13.72 -4.16
CA THR A 20 29.77 -13.03 -4.85
C THR A 20 30.64 -14.04 -5.61
N ALA A 21 31.17 -13.62 -6.77
CA ALA A 21 32.01 -14.48 -7.61
C ALA A 21 33.22 -15.05 -6.84
N THR A 22 33.78 -14.27 -5.91
CA THR A 22 34.88 -14.71 -5.04
C THR A 22 34.44 -15.82 -4.08
N VAL A 23 33.33 -15.65 -3.38
CA VAL A 23 32.81 -16.65 -2.44
C VAL A 23 32.48 -17.96 -3.17
N ILE A 24 31.82 -17.88 -4.33
CA ILE A 24 31.51 -19.06 -5.13
C ILE A 24 32.79 -19.73 -5.66
N SER A 25 33.74 -18.95 -6.18
CA SER A 25 35.02 -19.47 -6.66
C SER A 25 35.79 -20.20 -5.56
N ASP A 26 35.81 -19.65 -4.35
CA ASP A 26 36.51 -20.26 -3.21
C ASP A 26 35.79 -21.50 -2.70
N ARG A 27 34.45 -21.54 -2.71
CA ARG A 27 33.67 -22.76 -2.45
C ARG A 27 33.98 -23.86 -3.47
N VAL A 28 34.05 -23.52 -4.76
CA VAL A 28 34.40 -24.46 -5.84
C VAL A 28 35.83 -24.99 -5.67
N LYS A 29 36.82 -24.11 -5.41
CA LYS A 29 38.20 -24.54 -5.14
C LYS A 29 38.27 -25.47 -3.94
N THR A 30 37.55 -25.16 -2.86
CA THR A 30 37.49 -25.99 -1.65
C THR A 30 36.87 -27.36 -1.94
N ALA A 31 35.83 -27.43 -2.77
CA ALA A 31 35.24 -28.70 -3.20
C ALA A 31 36.24 -29.57 -3.99
N HIS A 32 37.09 -28.96 -4.81
CA HIS A 32 38.13 -29.65 -5.58
C HIS A 32 39.39 -30.02 -4.77
N ALA A 33 39.62 -29.37 -3.62
CA ALA A 33 40.73 -29.72 -2.72
C ALA A 33 40.52 -31.09 -2.04
N ASN A 34 39.29 -31.61 -2.04
CA ASN A 34 38.98 -32.97 -1.60
C ASN A 34 39.40 -33.99 -2.67
N ASN A 35 40.34 -34.89 -2.33
CA ASN A 35 40.77 -36.00 -3.21
C ASN A 35 39.71 -37.12 -3.38
N ASN A 36 38.46 -36.88 -2.98
CA ASN A 36 37.37 -37.84 -3.06
C ASN A 36 36.32 -37.33 -4.05
N LYS A 37 36.21 -38.01 -5.20
CA LYS A 37 35.33 -37.61 -6.30
C LYS A 37 33.86 -37.54 -5.90
N ASP A 38 33.37 -38.49 -5.12
CA ASP A 38 31.96 -38.52 -4.70
C ASP A 38 31.63 -37.33 -3.78
N LYS A 39 32.56 -36.98 -2.88
CA LYS A 39 32.43 -35.80 -2.03
C LYS A 39 32.51 -34.49 -2.83
N THR A 40 33.37 -34.43 -3.83
CA THR A 40 33.47 -33.26 -4.71
C THR A 40 32.18 -33.07 -5.52
N ILE A 41 31.60 -34.14 -6.07
CA ILE A 41 30.34 -34.09 -6.81
C ILE A 41 29.22 -33.59 -5.90
N ALA A 42 29.05 -34.17 -4.70
CA ALA A 42 28.03 -33.75 -3.76
C ALA A 42 28.16 -32.26 -3.36
N ALA A 43 29.39 -31.78 -3.13
CA ALA A 43 29.64 -30.37 -2.80
C ALA A 43 29.33 -29.43 -3.98
N LEU A 44 29.62 -29.83 -5.21
CA LEU A 44 29.29 -29.03 -6.41
C LEU A 44 27.77 -29.01 -6.65
N GLU A 45 27.07 -30.11 -6.43
CA GLU A 45 25.60 -30.17 -6.48
C GLU A 45 24.97 -29.26 -5.43
N GLU A 46 25.51 -29.22 -4.22
CA GLU A 46 25.08 -28.27 -3.17
C GLU A 46 25.28 -26.82 -3.62
N ILE A 47 26.45 -26.47 -4.16
CA ILE A 47 26.73 -25.12 -4.68
C ILE A 47 25.75 -24.73 -5.79
N ILE A 48 25.40 -25.66 -6.69
CA ILE A 48 24.43 -25.43 -7.77
C ILE A 48 23.03 -25.20 -7.18
N ASN A 49 22.60 -26.04 -6.24
CA ASN A 49 21.29 -25.93 -5.61
C ASN A 49 21.14 -24.62 -4.82
N ASP A 50 22.18 -24.21 -4.11
CA ASP A 50 22.24 -22.90 -3.44
C ASP A 50 22.07 -21.75 -4.44
N GLN A 51 22.81 -21.78 -5.56
CA GLN A 51 22.69 -20.74 -6.59
C GLN A 51 21.30 -20.68 -7.22
N VAL A 52 20.66 -21.83 -7.44
CA VAL A 52 19.28 -21.89 -7.95
C VAL A 52 18.30 -21.32 -6.91
N SER A 53 18.48 -21.65 -5.63
CA SER A 53 17.69 -21.10 -4.54
C SER A 53 17.83 -19.59 -4.43
N ASP A 54 19.06 -19.08 -4.44
CA ASP A 54 19.38 -17.66 -4.37
C ASP A 54 18.81 -16.89 -5.57
N LYS A 55 18.90 -17.45 -6.78
CA LYS A 55 18.26 -16.89 -7.97
C LYS A 55 16.75 -16.75 -7.77
N ASN A 56 16.09 -17.77 -7.23
CA ASN A 56 14.65 -17.71 -6.97
C ASN A 56 14.30 -16.68 -5.90
N GLU A 57 15.13 -16.52 -4.86
CA GLU A 57 14.96 -15.46 -3.86
C GLU A 57 15.16 -14.07 -4.46
N LEU A 58 16.17 -13.87 -5.32
CA LEU A 58 16.36 -12.61 -6.03
C LEU A 58 15.18 -12.26 -6.93
N ILE A 59 14.59 -13.24 -7.62
CA ILE A 59 13.37 -13.04 -8.42
C ILE A 59 12.21 -12.60 -7.50
N ARG A 60 12.02 -13.26 -6.35
CA ARG A 60 10.98 -12.87 -5.37
C ARG A 60 11.19 -11.45 -4.84
N ILE A 61 12.43 -11.11 -4.48
CA ILE A 61 12.82 -9.78 -4.02
C ILE A 61 12.54 -8.74 -5.11
N ALA A 62 12.94 -9.00 -6.35
CA ALA A 62 12.69 -8.11 -7.48
C ALA A 62 11.20 -7.89 -7.73
N GLN A 63 10.38 -8.95 -7.68
CA GLN A 63 8.93 -8.86 -7.81
C GLN A 63 8.29 -8.06 -6.67
N ALA A 64 8.76 -8.23 -5.43
CA ALA A 64 8.27 -7.46 -4.30
C ALA A 64 8.66 -5.97 -4.42
N TYR A 65 9.87 -5.66 -4.86
CA TYR A 65 10.26 -4.28 -5.20
C TYR A 65 9.39 -3.73 -6.32
N GLU A 66 9.18 -4.49 -7.39
CA GLU A 66 8.33 -4.11 -8.50
C GLU A 66 6.90 -3.81 -8.02
N GLN A 67 6.31 -4.61 -7.12
CA GLN A 67 4.99 -4.30 -6.57
C GLN A 67 4.97 -3.00 -5.77
N GLU A 68 5.99 -2.75 -4.93
CA GLU A 68 6.12 -1.50 -4.19
C GLU A 68 6.29 -0.28 -5.11
N PHE A 69 6.98 -0.43 -6.24
CA PHE A 69 7.30 0.65 -7.19
C PHE A 69 6.29 0.83 -8.33
N VAL A 70 5.69 -0.24 -8.85
CA VAL A 70 4.62 -0.21 -9.89
C VAL A 70 3.37 0.46 -9.33
N THR A 71 3.15 0.38 -8.02
CA THR A 71 2.10 1.16 -7.35
C THR A 71 2.37 2.69 -7.40
N GLN A 72 3.57 3.12 -7.76
CA GLN A 72 4.02 4.52 -7.69
C GLN A 72 4.29 5.18 -9.04
N LYS A 73 4.38 4.42 -10.15
CA LYS A 73 4.65 4.99 -11.48
C LYS A 73 3.39 4.98 -12.34
N ILE A 74 2.89 6.18 -12.64
CA ILE A 74 1.86 6.39 -13.64
C ILE A 74 2.56 6.69 -14.98
N THR A 75 2.14 6.05 -16.07
CA THR A 75 2.71 6.36 -17.39
C THR A 75 2.18 7.70 -17.91
N GLU A 76 2.85 8.33 -18.86
CA GLU A 76 2.38 9.59 -19.46
C GLU A 76 0.96 9.44 -20.06
N LYS A 77 0.67 8.30 -20.70
CA LYS A 77 -0.67 7.98 -21.22
C LYS A 77 -1.72 7.86 -20.12
N ASP A 78 -1.35 7.28 -18.99
CA ASP A 78 -2.25 7.17 -17.84
C ASP A 78 -2.47 8.55 -17.19
N LEU A 79 -1.45 9.41 -17.15
CA LEU A 79 -1.58 10.81 -16.70
C LEU A 79 -2.53 11.59 -17.60
N GLU A 80 -2.37 11.51 -18.92
CA GLU A 80 -3.30 12.10 -19.89
C GLU A 80 -4.74 11.62 -19.67
N TYR A 81 -4.92 10.30 -19.49
CA TYR A 81 -6.23 9.73 -19.23
C TYR A 81 -6.84 10.24 -17.91
N ILE A 82 -6.04 10.31 -16.84
CA ILE A 82 -6.45 10.83 -15.54
C ILE A 82 -6.87 12.29 -15.66
N THR A 83 -6.04 13.15 -16.25
CA THR A 83 -6.34 14.58 -16.43
C THR A 83 -7.66 14.77 -17.19
N ASN A 84 -7.84 14.04 -18.30
CA ASN A 84 -9.02 14.18 -19.16
C ASN A 84 -10.29 13.55 -18.57
N SER A 85 -10.17 12.54 -17.71
CA SER A 85 -11.31 11.78 -17.17
C SER A 85 -11.73 12.21 -15.77
N ILE A 86 -10.79 12.66 -14.93
CA ILE A 86 -11.08 13.07 -13.55
C ILE A 86 -11.68 14.46 -13.51
N LEU A 87 -11.24 15.39 -14.37
CA LEU A 87 -11.75 16.77 -14.34
C LEU A 87 -13.28 16.84 -14.51
N PRO A 88 -13.90 16.17 -15.51
CA PRO A 88 -15.36 16.15 -15.65
C PRO A 88 -16.08 15.47 -14.49
N LEU A 89 -15.44 14.48 -13.84
CA LEU A 89 -16.01 13.78 -12.70
C LEU A 89 -16.04 14.67 -11.45
N VAL A 90 -14.95 15.41 -11.21
CA VAL A 90 -14.85 16.38 -10.11
C VAL A 90 -15.87 17.49 -10.29
N GLU A 91 -16.02 18.04 -11.50
CA GLU A 91 -17.04 19.06 -11.80
C GLU A 91 -18.47 18.56 -11.53
N LYS A 92 -18.75 17.29 -11.88
CA LYS A 92 -20.06 16.68 -11.62
C LYS A 92 -20.32 16.43 -10.14
N MET A 93 -19.29 16.24 -9.34
CA MET A 93 -19.39 15.99 -7.89
C MET A 93 -19.33 17.26 -7.04
N LEU A 94 -18.73 18.36 -7.52
CA LEU A 94 -18.69 19.67 -6.86
C LEU A 94 -19.44 20.75 -7.68
N PRO A 95 -20.77 20.64 -7.86
CA PRO A 95 -21.54 21.65 -8.57
C PRO A 95 -21.63 22.95 -7.75
N GLY A 96 -20.94 24.01 -8.18
CA GLY A 96 -21.16 25.36 -7.63
C GLY A 96 -19.96 26.29 -7.61
N ASP A 97 -18.73 25.80 -7.70
CA ASP A 97 -17.52 26.61 -7.45
C ASP A 97 -16.53 26.56 -8.64
N LYS A 98 -16.83 27.34 -9.68
CA LYS A 98 -16.01 27.39 -10.91
C LYS A 98 -14.56 27.84 -10.66
N VAL A 99 -14.33 28.62 -9.60
CA VAL A 99 -12.98 29.08 -9.21
C VAL A 99 -12.12 27.92 -8.70
N THR A 100 -12.72 27.01 -7.93
CA THR A 100 -12.05 25.82 -7.38
C THR A 100 -11.79 24.78 -8.46
N ALA A 101 -12.69 24.66 -9.45
CA ALA A 101 -12.50 23.77 -10.60
C ALA A 101 -11.25 24.12 -11.43
N GLY A 102 -11.04 25.41 -11.75
CA GLY A 102 -9.86 25.85 -12.50
C GLY A 102 -8.53 25.70 -11.73
N GLN A 103 -8.56 25.82 -10.40
CA GLN A 103 -7.39 25.54 -9.58
C GLN A 103 -7.04 24.05 -9.59
N ILE A 104 -8.05 23.18 -9.50
CA ILE A 104 -7.85 21.73 -9.59
C ILE A 104 -7.35 21.33 -10.99
N GLU A 105 -7.85 21.96 -12.05
CA GLU A 105 -7.39 21.74 -13.43
C GLU A 105 -5.89 22.02 -13.58
N SER A 106 -5.40 23.12 -13.02
CA SER A 106 -3.96 23.45 -13.05
C SER A 106 -3.09 22.41 -12.33
N LEU A 107 -3.57 21.89 -11.20
CA LEU A 107 -2.87 20.88 -10.39
C LEU A 107 -2.93 19.47 -11.01
N LEU A 108 -3.95 19.19 -11.81
CA LEU A 108 -4.12 17.92 -12.53
C LEU A 108 -3.52 17.94 -13.93
N SER A 109 -2.83 19.00 -14.34
CA SER A 109 -2.12 19.05 -15.63
C SER A 109 -1.05 17.95 -15.73
N VAL A 110 -0.86 17.40 -16.94
CA VAL A 110 0.13 16.33 -17.21
C VAL A 110 1.52 16.76 -16.76
N GLU A 111 1.90 18.02 -17.01
CA GLU A 111 3.19 18.57 -16.60
C GLU A 111 3.35 18.60 -15.07
N THR A 112 2.35 19.09 -14.34
CA THR A 112 2.40 19.16 -12.86
C THR A 112 2.47 17.77 -12.24
N LEU A 113 1.65 16.84 -12.73
CA LEU A 113 1.71 15.45 -12.28
C LEU A 113 3.03 14.77 -12.69
N THR A 114 3.63 15.11 -13.82
CA THR A 114 4.95 14.58 -14.18
C THR A 114 6.01 15.08 -13.20
N ILE A 115 6.00 16.38 -12.86
CA ILE A 115 6.91 16.97 -11.87
C ILE A 115 6.70 16.30 -10.50
N MET A 116 5.46 16.18 -10.05
CA MET A 116 5.14 15.51 -8.79
C MET A 116 5.62 14.05 -8.78
N GLN A 117 5.50 13.32 -9.90
CA GLN A 117 6.00 11.96 -10.01
C GLN A 117 7.53 11.89 -9.88
N LEU A 118 8.24 12.83 -10.49
CA LEU A 118 9.71 12.95 -10.36
C LEU A 118 10.14 13.27 -8.93
N LEU A 119 9.31 14.01 -8.18
CA LEU A 119 9.52 14.29 -6.76
C LEU A 119 9.12 13.12 -5.84
N GLY A 120 8.64 12.00 -6.39
CA GLY A 120 8.25 10.81 -5.63
C GLY A 120 6.84 10.87 -5.03
N PHE A 121 5.94 11.66 -5.62
CA PHE A 121 4.57 11.79 -5.15
C PHE A 121 3.79 10.47 -5.30
N ASN A 122 3.10 10.05 -4.24
CA ASN A 122 2.32 8.81 -4.21
C ASN A 122 0.85 9.06 -4.61
N TYR A 123 0.54 8.87 -5.89
CA TYR A 123 -0.79 9.12 -6.44
C TYR A 123 -1.90 8.25 -5.85
N LYS A 124 -1.62 6.97 -5.57
CA LYS A 124 -2.61 6.07 -4.97
C LYS A 124 -3.11 6.60 -3.63
N ARG A 125 -2.18 7.06 -2.79
CA ARG A 125 -2.51 7.59 -1.46
C ARG A 125 -3.07 9.01 -1.52
N ALA A 126 -2.47 9.87 -2.34
CA ALA A 126 -2.83 11.29 -2.35
C ALA A 126 -4.10 11.61 -3.14
N ILE A 127 -4.45 10.81 -4.16
CA ILE A 127 -5.62 11.03 -5.01
C ILE A 127 -6.60 9.86 -4.91
N GLY A 128 -6.11 8.61 -5.03
CA GLY A 128 -6.96 7.42 -5.06
C GLY A 128 -7.77 7.20 -3.78
N GLU A 129 -7.12 7.27 -2.61
CA GLU A 129 -7.80 7.11 -1.31
C GLU A 129 -8.88 8.18 -1.06
N PRO A 130 -8.59 9.49 -1.19
CA PRO A 130 -9.61 10.53 -1.07
C PRO A 130 -10.81 10.35 -2.01
N LEU A 131 -10.57 9.99 -3.28
CA LEU A 131 -11.65 9.74 -4.25
C LEU A 131 -12.50 8.53 -3.85
N THR A 132 -11.88 7.48 -3.30
CA THR A 132 -12.59 6.31 -2.79
C THR A 132 -13.52 6.68 -1.64
N ILE A 133 -13.03 7.47 -0.68
CA ILE A 133 -13.83 7.96 0.46
C ILE A 133 -14.97 8.86 -0.04
N LEU A 134 -14.70 9.76 -0.98
CA LEU A 134 -15.71 10.65 -1.55
C LEU A 134 -16.82 9.86 -2.25
N LEU A 135 -16.45 8.86 -3.05
CA LEU A 135 -17.39 7.97 -3.73
C LEU A 135 -18.24 7.21 -2.73
N GLN A 136 -17.61 6.61 -1.71
CA GLN A 136 -18.31 5.93 -0.62
C GLN A 136 -19.37 6.85 0.01
N LYS A 137 -18.97 8.04 0.47
CA LYS A 137 -19.89 9.02 1.08
C LYS A 137 -21.01 9.44 0.14
N THR A 138 -20.71 9.61 -1.14
CA THR A 138 -21.70 9.97 -2.16
C THR A 138 -22.72 8.85 -2.35
N ILE A 139 -22.28 7.59 -2.39
CA ILE A 139 -23.15 6.43 -2.48
C ILE A 139 -24.02 6.32 -1.22
N GLU A 140 -23.41 6.40 -0.03
CA GLU A 140 -24.11 6.38 1.25
C GLU A 140 -25.20 7.47 1.34
N SER A 141 -24.89 8.69 0.87
CA SER A 141 -25.85 9.81 0.86
C SER A 141 -27.06 9.58 -0.05
N LYS A 142 -26.93 8.72 -1.07
CA LYS A 142 -27.98 8.38 -2.03
C LYS A 142 -28.68 7.06 -1.72
N MET A 143 -28.16 6.27 -0.79
CA MET A 143 -28.84 5.09 -0.32
C MET A 143 -30.11 5.51 0.44
N PRO A 144 -31.24 4.82 0.23
CA PRO A 144 -32.44 5.04 1.02
C PRO A 144 -32.14 4.65 2.46
N THR A 145 -31.75 5.64 3.25
CA THR A 145 -31.70 5.49 4.69
C THR A 145 -33.14 5.53 5.13
N ASP A 146 -33.69 4.39 5.58
CA ASP A 146 -34.99 4.40 6.22
C ASP A 146 -34.88 5.32 7.43
N SER A 147 -35.34 6.58 7.28
CA SER A 147 -35.04 7.63 8.26
C SER A 147 -35.58 7.24 9.63
N THR A 148 -36.58 6.35 9.67
CA THR A 148 -37.10 5.78 10.90
C THR A 148 -36.13 4.83 11.58
N ILE A 149 -35.35 4.03 10.85
CA ILE A 149 -34.33 3.13 11.42
C ILE A 149 -33.16 3.93 11.97
N SER A 150 -32.67 4.94 11.25
CA SER A 150 -31.57 5.78 11.74
C SER A 150 -31.98 6.64 12.94
N GLN A 151 -33.20 7.17 12.94
CA GLN A 151 -33.73 7.89 14.11
C GLN A 151 -33.95 6.95 15.30
N LYS A 152 -34.50 5.74 15.09
CA LYS A 152 -34.64 4.74 16.15
C LYS A 152 -33.30 4.29 16.71
N LEU A 153 -32.29 4.11 15.85
CA LEU A 153 -30.94 3.77 16.28
C LEU A 153 -30.32 4.91 17.10
N GLN A 154 -30.47 6.16 16.66
CA GLN A 154 -30.03 7.34 17.43
C GLN A 154 -30.75 7.42 18.79
N LEU A 155 -32.06 7.20 18.84
CA LEU A 155 -32.84 7.17 20.09
C LEU A 155 -32.37 6.03 21.01
N ALA A 156 -32.15 4.84 20.49
CA ALA A 156 -31.65 3.70 21.26
C ALA A 156 -30.24 3.96 21.81
N ILE A 157 -29.36 4.63 21.05
CA ILE A 157 -28.03 5.04 21.51
C ILE A 157 -28.14 6.11 22.62
N ILE A 158 -29.07 7.06 22.49
CA ILE A 158 -29.33 8.09 23.51
C ILE A 158 -29.90 7.46 24.79
N GLU A 159 -30.80 6.48 24.69
CA GLU A 159 -31.33 5.74 25.84
C GLU A 159 -30.25 4.90 26.52
N LEU A 160 -29.41 4.23 25.72
CA LEU A 160 -28.25 3.47 26.20
C LEU A 160 -27.25 4.36 26.94
N ALA A 161 -27.04 5.58 26.45
CA ALA A 161 -26.20 6.60 27.08
C ALA A 161 -26.77 7.11 28.41
N ARG A 162 -28.09 7.05 28.59
CA ARG A 162 -28.77 7.52 29.79
C ARG A 162 -28.70 6.53 30.95
N ASP A 163 -28.46 5.24 30.66
CA ASP A 163 -28.17 4.20 31.65
C ASP A 163 -26.65 3.94 31.74
N PRO A 164 -26.00 4.33 32.86
CA PRO A 164 -24.56 4.15 33.06
C PRO A 164 -24.10 2.69 33.00
N GLU A 165 -24.93 1.75 33.45
CA GLU A 165 -24.60 0.33 33.47
C GLU A 165 -24.78 -0.29 32.07
N ALA A 166 -25.79 0.17 31.31
CA ALA A 166 -25.96 -0.27 29.93
C ALA A 166 -24.85 0.24 29.00
N SER A 167 -24.40 1.49 29.19
CA SER A 167 -23.24 2.03 28.49
C SER A 167 -21.98 1.21 28.76
N LYS A 168 -21.66 0.89 30.02
CA LYS A 168 -20.50 0.03 30.35
C LYS A 168 -20.56 -1.34 29.69
N ARG A 169 -21.75 -1.96 29.64
CA ARG A 169 -21.95 -3.26 28.96
C ARG A 169 -21.69 -3.17 27.47
N TYR A 170 -22.14 -2.10 26.83
CA TYR A 170 -21.90 -1.87 25.41
C TYR A 170 -20.41 -1.63 25.10
N GLU A 171 -19.72 -0.85 25.93
CA GLU A 171 -18.28 -0.62 25.81
C GLU A 171 -17.48 -1.93 25.96
N ALA A 172 -17.88 -2.79 26.91
CA ALA A 172 -17.25 -4.10 27.10
C ALA A 172 -17.45 -5.06 25.92
N LEU A 173 -18.58 -4.96 25.21
CA LEU A 173 -18.91 -5.85 24.08
C LEU A 173 -18.30 -5.39 22.76
N THR A 174 -18.21 -4.08 22.53
CA THR A 174 -17.82 -3.52 21.23
C THR A 174 -16.41 -2.93 21.23
N GLY A 175 -15.83 -2.65 22.40
CA GLY A 175 -14.56 -1.94 22.53
C GLY A 175 -14.62 -0.47 22.14
N ILE A 176 -15.80 0.05 21.78
CA ILE A 176 -16.02 1.43 21.36
C ILE A 176 -16.57 2.22 22.55
N LYS A 177 -15.85 3.26 22.99
CA LYS A 177 -16.35 4.20 24.00
C LYS A 177 -17.43 5.09 23.40
N LEU A 178 -18.60 5.14 24.03
CA LEU A 178 -19.73 5.95 23.55
C LEU A 178 -19.50 7.45 23.77
N PHE A 179 -18.68 7.81 24.76
CA PHE A 179 -18.28 9.19 25.04
C PHE A 179 -16.77 9.27 25.29
N THR A 180 -16.05 10.02 24.46
CA THR A 180 -14.75 10.54 24.84
C THR A 180 -14.99 11.78 25.69
N SER A 181 -14.70 11.69 27.00
CA SER A 181 -14.69 12.86 27.88
C SER A 181 -13.73 13.90 27.31
N SER A 182 -14.25 14.94 26.64
CA SER A 182 -13.56 16.20 26.48
C SER A 182 -13.65 16.92 27.83
N ALA A 183 -12.76 16.58 28.74
CA ALA A 183 -12.48 17.38 29.92
C ALA A 183 -11.07 17.95 29.74
N GLN A 184 -11.01 19.28 29.77
CA GLN A 184 -9.81 20.10 29.93
C GLN A 184 -8.98 19.66 31.13
#